data_AF-A0A7S2PNN4-F1
#
_entry.id   AF-A0A7S2PNN4-F1
#
_cell.length_a   1.000
_cell.length_b   1.000
_cell.length_c   1.000
_cell.angle_alpha   90.00
_cell.angle_beta   90.00
_cell.angle_gamma   90.00
#
_symmetry.space_group_name_H-M   'P 1'
#
loop_
_entity.id
_entity.type
_entity.pdbx_description
1 polymer ?
#
loop_
_entity_poly.entity_id
_entity_poly.type
_entity_poly.pdbx_seq_one_letter_code
_entity_poly.pdbx_strand_id
1 'polypeptide(L)'
;EMSHEPFHLFSFDGVAGLGLDALAIRPEFSLFGMLVAQGRLQSPLFGVFLADSHDEESEISFGGVSPVRVQGEVRWAPVAMPEEGHWQVSISRVRIGNQAFGFCEDGECRAVIDTGTSLLVVPSALHDDLHDALEGSITDPPEATPLREGQVDCRFAMGLPLHFDIGGFTITLEPGDYSRASVPWESSEQQE
;
A
#
# COMPACT_ATOMS: atom_id res chain seq x y z
N GLU A 1 -7.25 -4.10 22.67
CA GLU A 1 -8.67 -4.50 22.64
C GLU A 1 -9.32 -3.79 21.47
N MET A 2 -9.97 -4.49 20.55
CA MET A 2 -10.65 -3.86 19.41
C MET A 2 -11.95 -3.19 19.92
N SER A 3 -12.26 -2.00 19.42
CA SER A 3 -13.49 -1.25 19.77
C SER A 3 -14.74 -2.12 19.61
N HIS A 4 -15.73 -1.95 20.49
CA HIS A 4 -17.05 -2.57 20.35
C HIS A 4 -17.86 -2.02 19.16
N GLU A 5 -17.40 -0.90 18.58
CA GLU A 5 -17.99 -0.28 17.39
C GLU A 5 -16.88 0.09 16.39
N PRO A 6 -16.22 -0.89 15.77
CA PRO A 6 -15.04 -0.65 14.94
C PRO A 6 -15.36 0.16 13.67
N PHE A 7 -16.65 0.28 13.31
CA PHE A 7 -17.11 0.99 12.12
C PHE A 7 -17.75 2.35 12.38
N HIS A 8 -18.04 2.71 13.65
CA HIS A 8 -18.72 3.98 13.97
C HIS A 8 -17.85 5.21 13.68
N LEU A 9 -16.53 5.03 13.64
CA LEU A 9 -15.56 6.09 13.37
C LEU A 9 -15.16 6.18 11.89
N PHE A 10 -15.62 5.27 11.03
CA PHE A 10 -15.32 5.35 9.61
C PHE A 10 -16.28 6.29 8.90
N SER A 11 -15.75 7.00 7.91
CA SER A 11 -16.53 7.86 7.01
C SER A 11 -17.20 7.09 5.86
N PHE A 12 -17.00 5.76 5.77
CA PHE A 12 -17.57 4.91 4.74
C PHE A 12 -18.59 3.91 5.31
N ASP A 13 -19.62 3.59 4.51
CA ASP A 13 -20.73 2.72 4.93
C ASP A 13 -20.42 1.22 4.79
N GLY A 14 -19.43 0.86 3.98
CA GLY A 14 -19.08 -0.53 3.72
C GLY A 14 -17.82 -0.72 2.88
N VAL A 15 -17.51 -1.99 2.59
CA VAL A 15 -16.30 -2.40 1.89
C VAL A 15 -16.66 -3.17 0.63
N ALA A 16 -16.08 -2.76 -0.51
CA ALA A 16 -16.16 -3.51 -1.76
C ALA A 16 -14.88 -4.34 -1.94
N GLY A 17 -14.96 -5.64 -1.62
CA GLY A 17 -13.83 -6.56 -1.77
C GLY A 17 -13.47 -6.81 -3.23
N LEU A 18 -12.18 -6.66 -3.56
CA LEU A 18 -11.61 -6.92 -4.90
C LEU A 18 -10.63 -8.11 -4.91
N GLY A 19 -10.61 -8.92 -3.85
CA GLY A 19 -9.81 -10.15 -3.80
C GLY A 19 -10.25 -11.20 -4.83
N LEU A 20 -9.47 -12.26 -4.96
CA LEU A 20 -9.80 -13.38 -5.83
C LEU A 20 -10.90 -14.25 -5.21
N ASP A 21 -11.49 -15.12 -6.05
CA ASP A 21 -12.69 -15.88 -5.70
C ASP A 21 -12.55 -16.76 -4.44
N ALA A 22 -11.34 -17.22 -4.10
CA ALA A 22 -11.11 -18.06 -2.93
C ALA A 22 -11.43 -17.37 -1.58
N LEU A 23 -11.40 -16.03 -1.53
CA LEU A 23 -11.81 -15.26 -0.33
C LEU A 23 -13.31 -14.94 -0.31
N ALA A 24 -14.02 -15.12 -1.42
CA ALA A 24 -15.44 -14.78 -1.50
C ALA A 24 -16.30 -15.87 -0.85
N ILE A 25 -17.06 -15.51 0.19
CA ILE A 25 -18.05 -16.42 0.81
C ILE A 25 -19.07 -16.90 -0.23
N ARG A 26 -19.44 -16.02 -1.17
CA ARG A 26 -20.30 -16.34 -2.32
C ARG A 26 -19.70 -15.71 -3.58
N PRO A 27 -18.96 -16.47 -4.40
CA PRO A 27 -18.32 -15.95 -5.61
C PRO A 27 -19.28 -15.26 -6.57
N GLU A 28 -20.56 -15.64 -6.57
CA GLU A 28 -21.60 -15.05 -7.44
C GLU A 28 -21.89 -13.57 -7.11
N PHE A 29 -21.47 -13.10 -5.94
CA PHE A 29 -21.61 -11.70 -5.49
C PHE A 29 -20.28 -10.94 -5.46
N SER A 30 -19.18 -11.53 -5.95
CA SER A 30 -17.92 -10.81 -6.13
C SER A 30 -18.11 -9.72 -7.20
N LEU A 31 -17.90 -8.44 -6.84
CA LEU A 31 -18.12 -7.32 -7.76
C LEU A 31 -17.31 -7.48 -9.05
N PHE A 32 -16.00 -7.69 -8.91
CA PHE A 32 -15.11 -7.84 -10.04
C PHE A 32 -15.38 -9.14 -10.81
N GLY A 33 -15.62 -10.24 -10.09
CA GLY A 33 -16.01 -11.52 -10.69
C GLY A 33 -17.27 -11.41 -11.55
N MET A 34 -18.30 -10.70 -11.09
CA MET A 34 -19.51 -10.43 -11.85
C MET A 34 -19.25 -9.58 -13.11
N LEU A 35 -18.44 -8.53 -13.01
CA LEU A 35 -18.09 -7.69 -14.16
C LEU A 35 -17.39 -8.48 -15.27
N VAL A 36 -16.47 -9.38 -14.87
CA VAL A 36 -15.77 -10.30 -15.78
C VAL A 36 -16.75 -11.31 -16.38
N ALA A 37 -17.52 -12.01 -15.55
CA ALA A 37 -18.44 -13.07 -16.00
C ALA A 37 -19.54 -12.57 -16.96
N GLN A 38 -19.98 -11.32 -16.79
CA GLN A 38 -20.96 -10.69 -17.66
C GLN A 38 -20.36 -10.07 -18.94
N GLY A 39 -19.03 -10.14 -19.12
CA GLY A 39 -18.35 -9.55 -20.28
C GLY A 39 -18.50 -8.03 -20.36
N ARG A 40 -18.61 -7.35 -19.22
CA ARG A 40 -18.79 -5.87 -19.15
C ARG A 40 -17.48 -5.10 -19.30
N LEU A 41 -16.35 -5.79 -19.25
CA LEU A 41 -15.01 -5.22 -19.26
C LEU A 41 -14.34 -5.43 -20.61
N GLN A 42 -13.58 -4.44 -21.06
CA GLN A 42 -12.73 -4.58 -22.26
C GLN A 42 -11.64 -5.63 -22.05
N SER A 43 -11.03 -5.63 -20.86
CA SER A 43 -10.09 -6.65 -20.39
C SER A 43 -10.43 -7.01 -18.94
N PRO A 44 -10.18 -8.25 -18.48
CA PRO A 44 -10.43 -8.67 -17.10
C PRO A 44 -9.35 -8.12 -16.16
N LEU A 45 -9.22 -6.80 -16.10
CA LEU A 45 -8.23 -6.05 -15.35
C LEU A 45 -8.91 -4.89 -14.63
N PHE A 46 -8.36 -4.49 -13.50
CA PHE A 46 -8.63 -3.20 -12.89
C PHE A 46 -7.32 -2.52 -12.48
N GLY A 47 -7.34 -1.21 -12.40
CA GLY A 47 -6.24 -0.38 -11.92
C GLY A 47 -6.71 0.50 -10.77
N VAL A 48 -5.81 0.76 -9.82
CA VAL A 48 -6.08 1.66 -8.70
C VAL A 48 -4.98 2.73 -8.67
N PHE A 49 -5.41 3.98 -8.61
CA PHE A 49 -4.56 5.13 -8.37
C PHE A 49 -5.01 5.77 -7.06
N LEU A 50 -4.08 5.89 -6.11
CA LEU A 50 -4.31 6.55 -4.83
C LEU A 50 -3.56 7.88 -4.84
N ALA A 51 -4.31 8.97 -4.70
CA ALA A 51 -3.74 10.31 -4.67
C ALA A 51 -2.92 10.53 -3.39
N ASP A 52 -1.81 11.23 -3.51
CA ASP A 52 -0.89 11.52 -2.41
C ASP A 52 -1.22 12.84 -1.67
N SER A 53 -2.15 13.63 -2.23
CA SER A 53 -2.54 14.96 -1.81
C SER A 53 -4.02 15.23 -2.13
N HIS A 54 -4.58 16.30 -1.55
CA HIS A 54 -5.98 16.70 -1.77
C HIS A 54 -6.21 17.41 -3.11
N ASP A 55 -5.14 17.74 -3.84
CA ASP A 55 -5.22 18.42 -5.13
C ASP A 55 -5.52 17.47 -6.29
N GLU A 56 -5.51 16.16 -6.02
CA GLU A 56 -5.77 15.11 -7.01
C GLU A 56 -6.77 14.10 -6.46
N GLU A 57 -7.65 13.60 -7.34
CA GLU A 57 -8.63 12.57 -6.97
C GLU A 57 -8.05 11.17 -7.19
N SER A 58 -8.26 10.30 -6.19
CA SER A 58 -8.01 8.86 -6.33
C SER A 58 -9.00 8.24 -7.32
N GLU A 59 -8.58 7.18 -8.01
CA GLU A 59 -9.34 6.59 -9.12
C GLU A 59 -9.23 5.07 -9.11
N ILE A 60 -10.35 4.39 -9.40
CA ILE A 60 -10.36 2.98 -9.77
C ILE A 60 -10.89 2.83 -11.20
N SER A 61 -10.14 2.14 -12.04
CA SER A 61 -10.51 1.86 -13.43
C SER A 61 -10.81 0.38 -13.62
N PHE A 62 -12.00 0.04 -14.11
CA PHE A 62 -12.34 -1.33 -14.49
C PHE A 62 -12.24 -1.50 -16.01
N GLY A 63 -11.66 -2.62 -16.46
CA GLY A 63 -11.46 -2.90 -17.87
C GLY A 63 -10.06 -2.60 -18.40
N GLY A 64 -9.14 -2.13 -17.55
CA GLY A 64 -7.79 -1.72 -17.90
C GLY A 64 -7.19 -0.79 -16.85
N VAL A 65 -6.05 -0.18 -17.21
CA VAL A 65 -5.37 0.83 -16.40
C VAL A 65 -5.52 2.19 -17.07
N SER A 66 -5.78 3.23 -16.28
CA SER A 66 -5.94 4.62 -16.74
C SER A 66 -4.64 5.17 -17.35
N PRO A 67 -4.60 5.51 -18.66
CA PRO A 67 -3.37 5.96 -19.31
C PRO A 67 -2.82 7.27 -18.77
N VAL A 68 -3.66 8.10 -18.14
CA VAL A 68 -3.24 9.37 -17.54
C VAL A 68 -2.59 9.19 -16.17
N ARG A 69 -2.79 8.03 -15.52
CA ARG A 69 -2.23 7.70 -14.20
C ARG A 69 -0.96 6.87 -14.26
N VAL A 70 -0.56 6.41 -15.44
CA VAL A 70 0.61 5.55 -15.63
C VAL A 70 1.69 6.33 -16.37
N GLN A 71 2.88 6.40 -15.77
CA GLN A 71 4.07 6.86 -16.45
C GLN A 71 4.88 5.65 -16.95
N GLY A 72 5.07 5.57 -18.28
CA GLY A 72 5.85 4.49 -18.89
C GLY A 72 5.07 3.18 -19.05
N GLU A 73 5.79 2.07 -19.03
CA GLU A 73 5.22 0.73 -19.28
C GLU A 73 4.80 0.03 -17.97
N VAL A 74 3.65 -0.63 -18.00
CA VAL A 74 3.18 -1.47 -16.89
C VAL A 74 4.03 -2.73 -16.80
N ARG A 75 4.60 -2.98 -15.62
CA ARG A 75 5.34 -4.20 -15.30
C ARG A 75 4.45 -5.18 -14.56
N TRP A 76 4.64 -6.47 -14.82
CA TRP A 76 3.80 -7.54 -14.29
C TRP A 76 4.61 -8.48 -13.40
N ALA A 77 4.04 -8.83 -12.24
CA ALA A 77 4.52 -9.91 -11.40
C ALA A 77 3.42 -10.98 -11.29
N PRO A 78 3.77 -12.27 -11.32
CA PRO A 78 2.78 -13.33 -11.16
C PRO A 78 2.21 -13.31 -9.74
N VAL A 79 0.90 -13.57 -9.63
CA VAL A 79 0.25 -13.78 -8.34
C VAL A 79 0.78 -15.07 -7.71
N ALA A 80 1.28 -14.98 -6.48
CA ALA A 80 1.73 -16.11 -5.69
C ALA A 80 0.56 -16.73 -4.92
N MET A 81 0.49 -18.07 -4.87
CA MET A 81 -0.55 -18.84 -4.17
C MET A 81 -1.97 -18.26 -4.37
N PRO A 82 -2.46 -18.15 -5.63
CA PRO A 82 -3.78 -17.57 -5.93
C PRO A 82 -4.94 -18.32 -5.25
N GLU A 83 -4.73 -19.57 -4.83
CA GLU A 83 -5.64 -20.37 -4.03
C GLU A 83 -5.93 -19.80 -2.64
N GLU A 84 -5.06 -18.94 -2.09
CA GLU A 84 -5.31 -18.22 -0.83
C GLU A 84 -6.21 -17.01 -1.06
N GLY A 85 -6.39 -16.60 -2.32
CA GLY A 85 -7.33 -15.60 -2.77
C GLY A 85 -6.87 -14.15 -2.64
N HIS A 86 -5.67 -13.91 -2.14
CA HIS A 86 -5.06 -12.59 -2.04
C HIS A 86 -4.37 -12.16 -3.35
N TRP A 87 -4.34 -10.86 -3.61
CA TRP A 87 -3.42 -10.27 -4.58
C TRP A 87 -2.03 -10.21 -3.96
N GLN A 88 -1.30 -11.31 -4.01
CA GLN A 88 0.01 -11.40 -3.39
C GLN A 88 1.10 -11.79 -4.36
N VAL A 89 2.32 -11.34 -4.09
CA VAL A 89 3.49 -11.50 -4.95
C VAL A 89 4.67 -12.02 -4.16
N SER A 90 5.57 -12.74 -4.83
CA SER A 90 6.84 -13.17 -4.23
C SER A 90 7.81 -12.01 -4.14
N ILE A 91 8.36 -11.79 -2.94
CA ILE A 91 9.48 -10.87 -2.73
C ILE A 91 10.77 -11.70 -2.71
N SER A 92 11.72 -11.31 -3.54
CA SER A 92 13.04 -11.97 -3.58
C SER A 92 14.05 -11.32 -2.65
N ARG A 93 13.91 -10.02 -2.40
CA ARG A 93 14.80 -9.25 -1.52
C ARG A 93 14.14 -7.98 -1.03
N VAL A 94 14.46 -7.61 0.21
CA VAL A 94 14.18 -6.28 0.76
C VAL A 94 15.49 -5.62 1.14
N ARG A 95 15.63 -4.32 0.81
CA ARG A 95 16.85 -3.56 1.07
C ARG A 95 16.55 -2.15 1.54
N ILE A 96 17.36 -1.61 2.46
CA ILE A 96 17.42 -0.18 2.76
C ILE A 96 18.71 0.35 2.15
N GLY A 97 18.58 1.25 1.17
CA GLY A 97 19.66 1.63 0.27
C GLY A 97 20.34 0.40 -0.33
N ASN A 98 21.62 0.20 0.00
CA ASN A 98 22.40 -0.94 -0.50
C ASN A 98 22.43 -2.14 0.46
N GLN A 99 21.86 -2.02 1.66
CA GLN A 99 21.87 -3.09 2.66
C GLN A 99 20.67 -4.01 2.46
N ALA A 100 20.93 -5.29 2.18
CA ALA A 100 19.90 -6.31 2.07
C ALA A 100 19.64 -6.99 3.41
N PHE A 101 18.38 -7.34 3.65
CA PHE A 101 17.99 -8.16 4.77
C PHE A 101 17.86 -9.62 4.35
N GLY A 102 18.25 -10.54 5.23
CA GLY A 102 18.28 -11.98 4.96
C GLY A 102 16.92 -12.69 5.04
N PHE A 103 15.84 -11.99 5.44
CA PHE A 103 14.56 -12.63 5.74
C PHE A 103 13.79 -13.18 4.53
N CYS A 104 14.18 -12.84 3.30
CA CYS A 104 13.58 -13.39 2.08
C CYS A 104 14.50 -14.43 1.40
N GLU A 105 15.64 -14.81 1.99
CA GLU A 105 16.63 -15.69 1.33
C GLU A 105 16.15 -17.14 1.16
N ASP A 106 15.19 -17.58 1.96
CA ASP A 106 14.53 -18.88 1.83
C ASP A 106 13.56 -18.96 0.63
N GLY A 107 13.24 -17.81 0.02
CA GLY A 107 12.29 -17.70 -1.08
C GLY A 107 10.82 -17.81 -0.67
N GLU A 108 10.51 -17.78 0.63
CA GLU A 108 9.15 -17.88 1.17
C GLU A 108 8.47 -16.52 1.36
N CYS A 109 9.23 -15.43 1.33
CA CYS A 109 8.76 -14.05 1.44
C CYS A 109 7.62 -13.71 0.45
N ARG A 110 6.45 -13.30 0.96
CA ARG A 110 5.32 -12.81 0.17
C ARG A 110 4.86 -11.45 0.67
N ALA A 111 4.27 -10.65 -0.21
CA ALA A 111 3.53 -9.46 0.17
C ALA A 111 2.15 -9.45 -0.48
N VAL A 112 1.14 -9.06 0.30
CA VAL A 112 -0.21 -8.79 -0.18
C VAL A 112 -0.29 -7.31 -0.58
N ILE A 113 -0.84 -7.03 -1.76
CA ILE A 113 -1.18 -5.69 -2.22
C ILE A 113 -2.62 -5.41 -1.77
N ASP A 114 -2.76 -4.69 -0.66
CA ASP A 114 -4.04 -4.44 0.00
C ASP A 114 -4.38 -2.95 0.06
N THR A 115 -5.33 -2.52 -0.78
CA THR A 115 -5.82 -1.12 -0.79
C THR A 115 -6.62 -0.75 0.46
N GLY A 116 -7.02 -1.74 1.28
CA GLY A 116 -7.73 -1.52 2.54
C GLY A 116 -6.82 -1.21 3.73
N THR A 117 -5.50 -1.40 3.59
CA THR A 117 -4.52 -1.18 4.65
C THR A 117 -3.63 0.01 4.31
N SER A 118 -3.56 1.01 5.19
CA SER A 118 -2.80 2.24 4.94
C SER A 118 -1.30 2.14 5.21
N LEU A 119 -0.89 1.26 6.14
CA LEU A 119 0.51 1.12 6.58
C LEU A 119 1.18 -0.10 5.94
N LEU A 120 2.50 -0.05 5.81
CA LEU A 120 3.28 -1.25 5.55
C LEU A 120 3.26 -2.14 6.80
N VAL A 121 2.75 -3.35 6.65
CA VAL A 121 2.67 -4.33 7.74
C VAL A 121 3.68 -5.44 7.46
N VAL A 122 4.48 -5.77 8.48
CA VAL A 122 5.48 -6.84 8.42
C VAL A 122 5.25 -7.83 9.56
N PRO A 123 5.71 -9.10 9.43
CA PRO A 123 5.74 -10.03 10.54
C PRO A 123 6.44 -9.41 11.76
N SER A 124 5.91 -9.65 12.97
CA SER A 124 6.47 -9.10 14.21
C SER A 124 7.94 -9.47 14.42
N ALA A 125 8.37 -10.64 13.96
CA ALA A 125 9.75 -11.09 14.01
C ALA A 125 10.72 -10.24 13.17
N LEU A 126 10.22 -9.46 12.21
CA LEU A 126 10.99 -8.57 11.35
C LEU A 126 10.85 -7.09 11.73
N HIS A 127 9.90 -6.77 12.63
CA HIS A 127 9.52 -5.40 12.93
C HIS A 127 10.69 -4.59 13.46
N ASP A 128 11.32 -5.05 14.55
CA ASP A 128 12.34 -4.27 15.26
C ASP A 128 13.58 -4.03 14.37
N ASP A 129 14.08 -5.08 13.71
CA ASP A 129 15.23 -4.97 12.79
C ASP A 129 14.98 -3.99 11.63
N LEU A 130 13.78 -4.02 11.05
CA LEU A 130 13.43 -3.14 9.92
C LEU A 130 13.16 -1.72 10.41
N HIS A 131 12.46 -1.57 11.54
CA HIS A 131 12.13 -0.28 12.13
C HIS A 131 13.40 0.47 12.55
N ASP A 132 14.29 -0.16 13.30
CA ASP A 132 15.54 0.44 13.77
C ASP A 132 16.44 0.86 12.60
N ALA A 133 16.50 0.04 11.54
CA ALA A 133 17.27 0.35 10.35
C ALA A 133 16.68 1.51 9.54
N LEU A 134 15.35 1.62 9.46
CA LEU A 134 14.68 2.75 8.82
C LEU A 134 14.87 4.02 9.66
N GLU A 135 14.56 3.97 10.96
CA GLU A 135 14.70 5.09 11.89
C GLU A 135 16.13 5.62 11.91
N GLY A 136 17.13 4.74 12.02
CA GLY A 136 18.55 5.12 11.98
C GLY A 136 19.02 5.67 10.63
N SER A 137 18.22 5.49 9.57
CA SER A 137 18.53 6.03 8.24
C SER A 137 17.84 7.35 7.92
N ILE A 138 16.84 7.75 8.70
CA ILE A 138 16.02 8.94 8.47
C ILE A 138 16.52 10.11 9.32
N THR A 139 16.50 11.31 8.73
CA THR A 139 16.70 12.56 9.46
C THR A 139 15.60 13.56 9.08
N ASP A 140 15.29 14.45 10.02
CA ASP A 140 14.35 15.55 9.78
C ASP A 140 14.72 16.37 8.53
N PRO A 141 13.72 16.92 7.82
CA PRO A 141 13.97 17.88 6.75
C PRO A 141 14.81 19.06 7.26
N PRO A 142 15.61 19.70 6.40
CA PRO A 142 16.30 20.93 6.75
C PRO A 142 15.31 21.99 7.28
N GLU A 143 15.73 22.79 8.27
CA GLU A 143 14.92 23.80 9.00
C GLU A 143 14.13 24.81 8.13
N ALA A 144 14.33 24.82 6.81
CA ALA A 144 13.68 25.72 5.85
C ALA A 144 12.22 25.35 5.49
N THR A 145 11.66 24.28 6.06
CA THR A 145 10.27 23.84 5.79
C THR A 145 9.40 23.83 7.05
N PRO A 146 9.17 24.98 7.73
CA PRO A 146 8.19 25.05 8.80
C PRO A 146 6.78 25.07 8.19
N LEU A 147 6.01 23.98 8.38
CA LEU A 147 4.56 24.03 8.15
C LEU A 147 3.89 24.93 9.20
N ARG A 148 4.37 24.88 10.45
CA ARG A 148 4.06 25.71 11.63
C ARG A 148 5.19 25.59 12.66
N GLU A 149 5.26 26.51 13.62
CA GLU A 149 6.25 26.50 14.72
C GLU A 149 6.13 25.17 15.50
N GLY A 150 7.13 24.29 15.39
CA GLY A 150 7.19 23.00 16.09
C GLY A 150 6.61 21.77 15.35
N GLN A 151 6.18 21.88 14.09
CA GLN A 151 5.68 20.73 13.31
C GLN A 151 6.63 20.38 12.16
N VAL A 152 7.12 19.14 12.14
CA VAL A 152 7.98 18.58 11.08
C VAL A 152 7.12 17.89 10.02
N ASP A 153 7.32 18.24 8.75
CA ASP A 153 6.71 17.53 7.63
C ASP A 153 7.62 16.39 7.16
N CYS A 154 7.38 15.20 7.69
CA CYS A 154 8.21 14.04 7.38
C CYS A 154 8.15 13.62 5.91
N ARG A 155 7.21 14.14 5.09
CA ARG A 155 7.23 13.91 3.62
C ARG A 155 8.52 14.40 2.97
N PHE A 156 9.21 15.36 3.60
CA PHE A 156 10.50 15.89 3.16
C PHE A 156 11.67 15.34 3.95
N ALA A 157 11.47 14.28 4.73
CA ALA A 157 12.53 13.61 5.45
C ALA A 157 13.63 13.15 4.49
N MET A 158 14.87 13.22 4.95
CA MET A 158 16.02 12.72 4.20
C MET A 158 16.38 11.34 4.73
N GLY A 159 16.82 10.44 3.86
CA GLY A 159 17.23 9.11 4.29
C GLY A 159 17.52 8.16 3.14
N LEU A 160 17.53 6.87 3.45
CA LEU A 160 17.78 5.83 2.46
C LEU A 160 16.46 5.29 1.87
N PRO A 161 16.42 5.00 0.56
CA PRO A 161 15.23 4.39 -0.04
C PRO A 161 15.02 2.94 0.46
N LEU A 162 13.76 2.54 0.60
CA LEU A 162 13.35 1.16 0.86
C LEU A 162 13.02 0.47 -0.46
N HIS A 163 13.62 -0.69 -0.71
CA HIS A 163 13.48 -1.43 -1.95
C HIS A 163 12.84 -2.80 -1.74
N PHE A 164 11.92 -3.15 -2.62
CA PHE A 164 11.34 -4.50 -2.75
C PHE A 164 11.62 -5.04 -4.15
N ASP A 165 12.38 -6.14 -4.25
CA ASP A 165 12.65 -6.81 -5.51
C ASP A 165 11.55 -7.86 -5.77
N ILE A 166 10.65 -7.58 -6.72
CA ILE A 166 9.42 -8.34 -7.03
C ILE A 166 9.37 -8.63 -8.53
N GLY A 167 9.10 -9.88 -8.92
CA GLY A 167 8.82 -10.22 -10.33
C GLY A 167 9.91 -9.83 -11.33
N GLY A 168 11.18 -9.73 -10.90
CA GLY A 168 12.31 -9.33 -11.74
C GLY A 168 12.50 -7.82 -11.88
N PHE A 169 11.77 -6.99 -11.12
CA PHE A 169 11.97 -5.54 -11.04
C PHE A 169 12.02 -5.07 -9.58
N THR A 170 12.46 -3.84 -9.37
CA THR A 170 12.51 -3.21 -8.04
C THR A 170 11.42 -2.16 -7.93
N ILE A 171 10.65 -2.23 -6.84
CA ILE A 171 9.83 -1.12 -6.34
C ILE A 171 10.67 -0.37 -5.30
N THR A 172 10.74 0.94 -5.45
CA THR A 172 11.49 1.82 -4.53
C THR A 172 10.49 2.76 -3.87
N LEU A 173 10.55 2.83 -2.54
CA LEU A 173 9.89 3.83 -1.73
C LEU A 173 10.97 4.80 -1.23
N GLU A 174 10.81 6.07 -1.56
CA GLU A 174 11.67 7.14 -1.05
C GLU A 174 11.29 7.46 0.41
N PRO A 175 12.18 8.10 1.18
CA PRO A 175 11.91 8.44 2.58
C PRO A 175 10.54 9.06 2.83
N GLY A 176 10.15 10.04 2.00
CA GLY A 176 8.84 10.71 2.10
C GLY A 176 7.61 9.81 1.89
N ASP A 177 7.78 8.65 1.25
CA ASP A 177 6.69 7.70 0.99
C ASP A 177 6.34 6.90 2.26
N TYR A 178 7.34 6.59 3.10
CA TYR A 178 7.17 5.73 4.27
C TYR A 178 7.32 6.44 5.63
N SER A 179 7.66 7.72 5.64
CA SER A 179 7.91 8.51 6.86
C SER A 179 6.75 9.42 7.28
N ARG A 180 5.63 9.43 6.55
CA ARG A 180 4.52 10.37 6.82
C ARG A 180 4.12 10.35 8.29
N ALA A 181 4.12 11.54 8.91
CA ALA A 181 3.66 11.70 10.28
C ALA A 181 2.23 11.15 10.40
N SER A 182 1.97 10.39 11.46
CA SER A 182 0.60 10.05 11.82
C SER A 182 -0.17 11.36 11.91
N VAL A 183 -1.23 11.52 11.10
CA VAL A 183 -2.18 12.61 11.32
C VAL A 183 -2.61 12.48 12.77
N PRO A 184 -2.35 13.48 13.63
CA PRO A 184 -2.84 13.44 15.00
C PRO A 184 -4.33 13.18 14.89
N TRP A 185 -4.83 12.16 15.59
CA TRP A 185 -6.26 11.97 15.70
C TRP A 185 -6.78 13.20 16.47
N GLU A 186 -7.16 14.25 15.76
CA GLU A 186 -7.99 15.28 16.35
C GLU A 186 -9.40 14.76 16.20
N SER A 187 -10.01 14.48 17.35
CA SER A 187 -11.45 14.25 17.51
C SER A 187 -12.22 15.09 16.49
N SER A 188 -13.04 14.44 15.69
CA SER A 188 -14.04 15.00 14.80
C SER A 188 -15.17 15.72 15.58
N GLU A 189 -14.82 16.56 16.55
CA GLU A 189 -15.74 17.34 17.39
C GLU A 189 -15.88 18.79 16.96
N GLN A 190 -15.29 19.24 15.84
CA GLN A 190 -15.52 20.61 15.34
C GLN A 190 -15.70 20.67 13.83
N GLN A 191 -16.84 20.15 13.38
CA GLN A 191 -17.60 20.70 12.26
C GLN A 191 -19.04 20.21 12.38
N GLU A 192 -19.79 20.89 13.26
CA GLU A 192 -21.25 21.05 13.12
C GLU A 192 -21.58 21.87 11.88
#